data_AF-A0A7W4CXN6-F1
#
_entry.id   AF-A0A7W4CXN6-F1
#
_cell.length_a   1.000
_cell.length_b   1.000
_cell.length_c   1.000
_cell.angle_alpha   90.00
_cell.angle_beta   90.00
_cell.angle_gamma   90.00
#
_symmetry.space_group_name_H-M   'P 1'
#
loop_
_entity.id
_entity.type
_entity.pdbx_description
1 polymer ?
#
loop_
_entity_poly.entity_id
_entity_poly.type
_entity_poly.pdbx_seq_one_letter_code
_entity_poly.pdbx_strand_id
1 'polypeptide(L)'
;MRSRYSAFVVGDGDYLWRTWHPSTRPESVRAHGVEWTGLTVLDVVDGGPGDEVGVVEFEAAHRDGALRERSRFARRAGRWMYVDGAFPDP
;
A
#
# COMPACT_ATOMS: atom_id res chain seq x y z
N MET A 1 -3.32 -2.46 3.74
CA MET A 1 -3.22 -1.14 3.10
C MET A 1 -3.11 0.01 4.12
N ARG A 2 -4.12 0.33 4.93
CA ARG A 2 -4.15 1.56 5.78
C ARG A 2 -2.91 1.80 6.65
N SER A 3 -2.28 0.76 7.18
CA SER A 3 -1.05 0.90 7.96
C SER A 3 0.14 1.36 7.11
N ARG A 4 0.25 0.90 5.85
CA ARG A 4 1.27 1.38 4.91
C ARG A 4 1.04 2.84 4.57
N TYR A 5 -0.20 3.27 4.34
CA TYR A 5 -0.49 4.70 4.18
C TYR A 5 -0.04 5.51 5.39
N SER A 6 -0.33 5.05 6.61
CA SER A 6 0.14 5.73 7.83
C SER A 6 1.66 5.81 7.90
N ALA A 7 2.37 4.74 7.50
CA ALA A 7 3.83 4.74 7.41
C ALA A 7 4.37 5.74 6.37
N PHE A 8 3.68 5.94 5.24
CA PHE A 8 4.01 7.02 4.32
C PHE A 8 3.79 8.41 4.95
N VAL A 9 2.71 8.61 5.69
CA VAL A 9 2.41 9.88 6.38
C VAL A 9 3.50 10.23 7.40
N VAL A 10 3.97 9.26 8.18
CA VAL A 10 4.98 9.50 9.23
C VAL A 10 6.43 9.30 8.77
N GLY A 11 6.66 8.94 7.50
CA GLY A 11 7.99 8.71 6.95
C GLY A 11 8.69 7.40 7.40
N ASP A 12 7.94 6.40 7.86
CA ASP A 12 8.49 5.11 8.33
C ASP A 12 8.79 4.15 7.15
N GLY A 13 9.91 4.42 6.46
CA GLY A 13 10.40 3.61 5.35
C GLY A 13 10.68 2.15 5.73
N ASP A 14 11.14 1.90 6.97
CA ASP A 14 11.45 0.55 7.43
C ASP A 14 10.18 -0.30 7.59
N TYR A 15 9.08 0.29 8.07
CA TYR A 15 7.80 -0.40 8.12
C TYR A 15 7.31 -0.77 6.72
N LEU A 16 7.42 0.16 5.76
CA LEU A 16 7.05 -0.12 4.37
C LEU A 16 7.90 -1.24 3.78
N TRP A 17 9.19 -1.26 4.06
CA TRP A 17 10.11 -2.30 3.61
C TRP A 17 9.79 -3.67 4.26
N ARG A 18 9.55 -3.70 5.57
CA ARG A 18 9.19 -4.94 6.30
C ARG A 18 7.85 -5.53 5.89
N THR A 19 6.92 -4.69 5.44
CA THR A 19 5.58 -5.10 4.98
C THR A 19 5.48 -5.27 3.46
N TRP A 20 6.61 -5.24 2.74
CA TRP A 20 6.69 -5.54 1.33
C TRP A 20 7.03 -7.01 1.11
N HIS A 21 6.39 -7.63 0.12
CA HIS A 21 6.64 -9.00 -0.25
C HIS A 21 8.08 -9.16 -0.79
N PRO A 22 8.88 -10.11 -0.30
CA PRO A 22 10.30 -10.21 -0.66
C PRO A 22 10.59 -10.43 -2.15
N SER A 23 9.62 -10.92 -2.94
CA SER A 23 9.81 -11.14 -4.39
C SER A 23 9.84 -9.85 -5.19
N THR A 24 9.30 -8.75 -4.67
CA THR A 24 9.16 -7.46 -5.38
C THR A 24 9.69 -6.29 -4.56
N ARG A 25 10.23 -6.57 -3.37
CA ARG A 25 10.70 -5.56 -2.44
C ARG A 25 11.97 -4.89 -2.96
N PRO A 26 12.02 -3.54 -3.04
CA PRO A 26 13.25 -2.83 -3.40
C PRO A 26 14.28 -2.88 -2.26
N GLU A 27 15.53 -2.51 -2.55
CA GLU A 27 16.61 -2.47 -1.56
C GLU A 27 16.29 -1.54 -0.38
N SER A 28 15.65 -0.41 -0.65
CA SER A 28 15.15 0.53 0.37
C SER A 28 13.86 1.20 -0.09
N VAL A 29 13.06 1.70 0.86
CA VAL A 29 11.83 2.45 0.57
C VAL A 29 11.96 3.85 1.15
N ARG A 30 11.83 4.86 0.30
CA ARG A 30 11.76 6.27 0.73
C ARG A 30 10.31 6.66 0.90
N ALA A 31 9.98 7.20 2.07
CA ALA A 31 8.62 7.59 2.48
C ALA A 31 8.50 9.09 2.74
N HIS A 32 9.37 9.91 2.14
CA HIS A 32 9.43 11.35 2.34
C HIS A 32 9.21 12.11 1.03
N GLY A 33 8.82 13.38 1.13
CA GLY A 33 8.67 14.28 -0.03
C GLY A 33 7.24 14.43 -0.54
N VAL A 34 6.27 13.70 0.02
CA VAL A 34 4.84 13.89 -0.26
C VAL A 34 4.11 14.16 1.04
N GLU A 35 3.34 15.24 1.09
CA GLU A 35 2.47 15.58 2.22
C GLU A 35 1.08 15.00 1.97
N TRP A 36 0.86 13.78 2.47
CA TRP A 36 -0.41 13.08 2.39
C TRP A 36 -1.45 13.69 3.33
N THR A 37 -2.66 13.94 2.82
CA THR A 37 -3.74 14.63 3.52
C THR A 37 -4.97 13.75 3.73
N GLY A 38 -5.10 12.64 3.00
CA GLY A 38 -6.24 11.73 3.14
C GLY A 38 -6.05 10.39 2.43
N LEU A 39 -6.83 9.40 2.87
CA LEU A 39 -6.92 8.08 2.24
C LEU A 39 -8.38 7.67 2.13
N THR A 40 -8.81 7.35 0.91
CA THR A 40 -10.12 6.78 0.59
C THR A 40 -9.93 5.40 0.00
N VAL A 41 -10.53 4.37 0.62
CA VAL A 41 -10.57 3.02 0.03
C VAL A 41 -11.78 2.95 -0.90
N LEU A 42 -11.53 2.62 -2.17
CA LEU A 42 -12.55 2.59 -3.22
C LEU A 42 -13.11 1.19 -3.43
N ASP A 43 -12.25 0.16 -3.37
CA ASP A 43 -12.64 -1.23 -3.59
C ASP A 43 -11.73 -2.16 -2.78
N VAL A 44 -12.28 -3.31 -2.38
CA VAL A 44 -11.55 -4.39 -1.74
C VAL A 44 -12.04 -5.72 -2.32
N VAL A 45 -11.12 -6.51 -2.85
CA VAL A 45 -11.38 -7.86 -3.32
C VAL A 45 -10.57 -8.84 -2.48
N ASP A 46 -11.24 -9.87 -1.96
CA ASP A 46 -10.70 -10.84 -1.00
C ASP A 46 -10.08 -10.16 0.23
N GLY A 47 -8.97 -10.68 0.77
CA GLY A 47 -8.26 -10.09 1.90
C GLY A 47 -8.87 -10.40 3.28
N GLY A 48 -9.82 -11.32 3.34
CA GLY A 48 -10.44 -11.80 4.57
C GLY A 48 -9.56 -12.79 5.36
N PRO A 49 -10.03 -13.30 6.51
CA PRO A 49 -9.27 -14.21 7.37
C PRO A 49 -8.92 -15.56 6.72
N GLY A 50 -9.65 -15.98 5.69
CA GLY A 50 -9.38 -17.22 4.95
C GLY A 50 -8.44 -17.04 3.76
N ASP A 51 -8.29 -15.82 3.26
CA ASP A 51 -7.68 -15.58 1.96
C ASP A 51 -6.15 -15.53 2.04
N GLU A 52 -5.52 -15.92 0.93
CA GLU A 52 -4.07 -15.86 0.75
C GLU A 52 -3.62 -14.69 -0.12
N VAL A 53 -4.56 -14.10 -0.87
CA VAL A 53 -4.35 -12.92 -1.71
C VAL A 53 -5.46 -11.91 -1.46
N GLY A 54 -5.19 -10.65 -1.80
CA GLY A 54 -6.20 -9.60 -1.72
C GLY A 54 -5.80 -8.39 -2.52
N VAL A 55 -6.79 -7.60 -2.90
CA VAL A 55 -6.61 -6.36 -3.67
C VAL A 55 -7.28 -5.22 -2.91
N VAL A 56 -6.61 -4.07 -2.87
CA VAL A 56 -7.18 -2.84 -2.35
C VAL A 56 -6.98 -1.75 -3.39
N GLU A 57 -8.08 -1.19 -3.87
CA GLU A 57 -8.06 0.04 -4.66
C GLU A 57 -8.32 1.23 -3.75
N PHE A 58 -7.53 2.28 -3.90
CA PHE A 58 -7.64 3.46 -3.08
C PHE A 58 -7.24 4.72 -3.83
N GLU A 59 -7.65 5.84 -3.25
CA GLU A 59 -7.17 7.17 -3.59
C GLU A 59 -6.50 7.78 -2.36
N ALA A 60 -5.26 8.23 -2.50
CA ALA A 60 -4.51 8.93 -1.48
C ALA A 60 -4.35 10.40 -1.90
N ALA A 61 -4.95 11.31 -1.12
CA ALA A 61 -4.87 12.74 -1.36
C ALA A 61 -3.58 13.32 -0.79
N HIS A 62 -2.99 14.29 -1.48
CA HIS A 62 -1.87 15.11 -1.04
C HIS A 62 -2.15 16.59 -1.37
N ARG A 63 -1.24 17.50 -1.00
CA ARG A 63 -1.43 18.94 -1.20
C ARG A 63 -1.76 19.35 -2.66
N ASP A 64 -1.16 18.67 -3.63
CA ASP A 64 -1.20 19.05 -5.05
C ASP A 64 -2.13 18.16 -5.90
N GLY A 65 -2.88 17.25 -5.28
CA GLY A 65 -3.73 16.31 -6.02
C GLY A 65 -4.03 15.02 -5.26
N ALA A 66 -4.28 13.95 -6.01
CA ALA A 66 -4.50 12.63 -5.47
C ALA A 66 -3.85 11.56 -6.35
N LEU A 67 -3.42 10.48 -5.71
CA LEU A 67 -2.89 9.29 -6.35
C LEU A 67 -3.92 8.17 -6.22
N ARG A 68 -4.33 7.59 -7.34
CA ARG A 68 -5.16 6.39 -7.37
C ARG A 68 -4.31 5.17 -7.69
N GLU A 69 -4.41 4.13 -6.88
CA GLU A 69 -3.66 2.88 -7.08
C GLU A 69 -4.54 1.68 -6.72
N ARG A 70 -4.39 0.60 -7.48
CA ARG A 70 -4.91 -0.73 -7.16
C ARG A 70 -3.76 -1.64 -6.75
N SER A 71 -3.61 -1.85 -5.44
CA SER A 71 -2.52 -2.64 -4.85
C SER A 71 -2.89 -4.09 -4.63
N ARG A 72 -1.96 -5.01 -4.90
CA ARG A 72 -2.06 -6.43 -4.59
C ARG A 72 -1.31 -6.78 -3.31
N PHE A 73 -1.89 -7.67 -2.52
CA PHE A 73 -1.34 -8.19 -1.28
C PHE A 73 -1.34 -9.72 -1.29
N ALA A 74 -0.33 -10.31 -0.64
CA ALA A 74 -0.26 -11.74 -0.40
C ALA A 74 -0.03 -12.00 1.10
N ARG A 75 -0.69 -13.02 1.64
CA ARG A 75 -0.53 -13.44 3.03
C ARG A 75 0.61 -14.43 3.13
N ARG A 76 1.62 -14.10 3.93
CA ARG A 76 2.76 -14.98 4.21
C ARG A 76 2.96 -15.12 5.70
N ALA A 77 2.98 -16.35 6.20
CA ALA A 77 3.12 -16.67 7.63
C ALA A 77 2.16 -15.83 8.51
N GLY A 78 0.89 -15.75 8.10
CA GLY A 78 -0.17 -15.03 8.81
C GLY A 78 -0.12 -13.50 8.70
N ARG A 79 0.76 -12.92 7.86
CA ARG A 79 0.89 -11.47 7.67
C ARG A 79 0.65 -11.06 6.22
N TRP A 80 -0.12 -10.01 6.02
CA TRP A 80 -0.32 -9.40 4.70
C TRP A 80 0.90 -8.59 4.28
N MET A 81 1.41 -8.87 3.09
CA MET A 81 2.57 -8.22 2.48
C MET A 81 2.15 -7.58 1.16
N TYR A 82 2.56 -6.34 0.93
CA TYR A 82 2.35 -5.64 -0.34
C TYR A 82 3.18 -6.29 -1.44
N VAL A 83 2.56 -6.71 -2.53
CA VAL A 83 3.26 -7.32 -3.67
C VAL A 83 3.65 -6.22 -4.66
N ASP A 84 2.67 -5.54 -5.23
CA ASP A 84 2.85 -4.43 -6.15
C ASP A 84 1.53 -3.67 -6.29
N GLY A 85 1.51 -2.67 -7.18
CA GLY A 85 0.32 -1.91 -7.50
C GLY A 85 0.32 -1.44 -8.94
N ALA A 86 -0.88 -1.24 -9.46
CA ALA A 86 -1.12 -0.67 -10.77
C ALA A 86 -1.78 0.71 -10.59
N PHE A 87 -1.35 1.66 -11.42
CA PHE A 87 -1.98 2.97 -11.53
C PHE A 87 -2.98 2.89 -12.68
N PRO A 88 -4.30 2.89 -12.40
CA PRO A 88 -5.29 2.91 -13.46
C PRO A 88 -5.12 4.18 -14.31
N ASP A 89 -5.34 4.05 -15.62
CA ASP A 89 -5.35 5.20 -16.53
C ASP A 89 -6.42 6.23 -16.09
N PRO A 90 -6.15 7.54 -16.26
CA PRO A 90 -7.03 8.63 -15.85
C PRO A 90 -8.38 8.67 -16.60
#